data_AF-A0AAN5DDZ6-F1
#
_entry.id   AF-A0AAN5DDZ6-F1
#
_cell.length_a   1.000
_cell.length_b   1.000
_cell.length_c   1.000
_cell.angle_alpha   90.00
_cell.angle_beta   90.00
_cell.angle_gamma   90.00
#
_symmetry.space_group_name_H-M   'P 1'
#
loop_
_entity.id
_entity.type
_entity.pdbx_description
1 polymer ?
#
loop_
_entity_poly.entity_id
_entity_poly.type
_entity_poly.pdbx_seq_one_letter_code
_entity_poly.pdbx_strand_id
1 'polypeptide(L)'
;YRFIDEEREHLVIKIPASMFAQYRRNTASLMYRVTFEGLPMEVVWKILGYVPQAALNLRLVSRAVKRHVDQFAVQFASIPTFDKFTLSSWNNGLFSQVCFDIAHAPLSVLAWKYRALESGNYTCTSFHLKSGTFQYIFKWDKTDSDLHTKMISLMRDYMCNGTIRAGLDGNDF
;
A
#
# COMPACT_ATOMS: atom_id res chain seq x y z
N TYR A 1 17.89 39.17 -35.73
CA TYR A 1 17.15 37.99 -35.24
C TYR A 1 16.18 37.56 -36.33
N ARG A 2 16.46 36.44 -37.02
CA ARG A 2 15.55 35.82 -37.99
C ARG A 2 14.77 34.73 -37.25
N PHE A 3 13.45 34.82 -37.25
CA PHE A 3 12.58 33.72 -36.87
C PHE A 3 12.62 32.69 -38.00
N ILE A 4 13.02 31.45 -37.66
CA ILE A 4 12.91 30.29 -38.53
C ILE A 4 11.56 29.68 -38.18
N ASP A 5 10.58 29.82 -39.08
CA ASP A 5 9.33 29.08 -39.03
C ASP A 5 9.64 27.62 -39.39
N GLU A 6 9.69 26.77 -38.35
CA GLU A 6 9.71 25.31 -38.53
C GLU A 6 8.31 24.84 -38.93
N GLU A 7 8.15 24.58 -40.23
CA GLU A 7 7.02 23.83 -40.79
C GLU A 7 6.94 22.44 -40.13
N ARG A 8 6.15 22.31 -39.08
CA ARG A 8 5.70 21.02 -38.58
C ARG A 8 4.63 20.50 -39.54
N GLU A 9 5.06 19.70 -40.51
CA GLU A 9 4.15 18.84 -41.26
C GLU A 9 3.43 17.91 -40.28
N HIS A 10 2.18 18.25 -39.96
CA HIS A 10 1.31 17.42 -39.16
C HIS A 10 1.03 16.13 -39.95
N LEU A 11 1.65 15.03 -39.53
CA LEU A 11 1.38 13.70 -40.06
C LEU A 11 -0.08 13.32 -39.73
N VAL A 12 -1.01 13.67 -40.61
CA VAL A 12 -2.43 13.31 -40.47
C VAL A 12 -2.58 11.85 -40.91
N ILE A 13 -2.46 10.93 -39.94
CA ILE A 13 -2.75 9.51 -40.16
C ILE A 13 -4.26 9.38 -40.37
N LYS A 14 -4.69 9.23 -41.64
CA LYS A 14 -6.07 8.93 -41.97
C LYS A 14 -6.38 7.48 -41.62
N ILE A 15 -6.95 7.26 -40.44
CA ILE A 15 -7.43 5.94 -40.02
C ILE A 15 -8.76 5.64 -40.73
N PRO A 16 -8.87 4.55 -41.50
CA PRO A 16 -10.10 4.20 -42.22
C PRO A 16 -11.28 3.95 -41.26
N ALA A 17 -12.48 4.43 -41.62
CA ALA A 17 -13.69 4.26 -40.82
C ALA A 17 -14.04 2.78 -40.54
N SER A 18 -13.67 1.87 -41.44
CA SER A 18 -13.81 0.42 -41.25
C SER A 18 -12.97 -0.12 -40.09
N MET A 19 -11.80 0.47 -39.84
CA MET A 19 -10.91 0.10 -38.75
C MET A 19 -11.53 0.47 -37.39
N PHE A 20 -12.23 1.62 -37.31
CA PHE A 20 -12.99 2.01 -36.12
C PHE A 20 -14.18 1.09 -35.85
N ALA A 21 -14.93 0.68 -36.89
CA ALA A 21 -16.05 -0.24 -36.74
C ALA A 21 -15.60 -1.62 -36.23
N GLN A 22 -14.45 -2.11 -36.73
CA GLN A 22 -13.87 -3.38 -36.30
C GLN A 22 -13.28 -3.30 -34.88
N TYR A 23 -12.62 -2.19 -34.53
CA TYR A 23 -12.15 -1.95 -33.17
C TYR A 23 -13.32 -1.92 -32.18
N ARG A 24 -14.43 -1.25 -32.53
CA ARG A 24 -15.61 -1.15 -31.67
C ARG A 24 -16.30 -2.51 -31.42
N ARG A 25 -16.34 -3.39 -32.43
CA ARG A 25 -16.83 -4.78 -32.26
C ARG A 25 -15.89 -5.60 -31.39
N ASN A 26 -14.58 -5.46 -31.57
CA ASN A 26 -13.61 -6.18 -30.76
C ASN A 26 -13.61 -5.69 -29.31
N THR A 27 -13.83 -4.40 -29.04
CA THR A 27 -13.97 -3.88 -27.66
C THR A 27 -15.23 -4.38 -26.96
N ALA A 28 -16.32 -4.61 -27.69
CA ALA A 28 -17.54 -5.19 -27.10
C ALA A 28 -17.35 -6.67 -26.71
N SER A 29 -16.48 -7.40 -27.42
CA SER A 29 -16.05 -8.76 -27.06
C SER A 29 -14.92 -8.80 -26.03
N LEU A 30 -14.05 -7.79 -25.97
CA LEU A 30 -13.03 -7.62 -24.91
C LEU A 30 -13.62 -7.08 -23.60
N MET A 31 -14.86 -6.57 -23.64
CA MET A 31 -15.70 -6.41 -22.45
C MET A 31 -16.17 -7.75 -21.86
N TYR A 32 -15.70 -8.88 -22.38
CA TYR A 32 -15.59 -10.11 -21.60
C TYR A 32 -14.61 -9.84 -20.46
N ARG A 33 -15.19 -9.39 -19.34
CA ARG A 33 -14.56 -8.86 -18.13
C ARG A 33 -13.19 -9.46 -17.89
N VAL A 34 -12.13 -8.72 -18.24
CA VAL A 34 -10.81 -8.97 -17.70
C VAL A 34 -10.92 -8.70 -16.21
N THR A 35 -11.14 -9.75 -15.42
CA THR A 35 -11.15 -9.63 -13.98
C THR A 35 -9.71 -9.46 -13.51
N PHE A 36 -9.55 -8.83 -12.35
CA PHE A 36 -8.22 -8.64 -11.77
C PHE A 36 -7.51 -9.98 -11.54
N GLU A 37 -8.27 -11.06 -11.30
CA GLU A 37 -7.73 -12.42 -11.18
C GLU A 37 -7.18 -13.01 -12.49
N GLY A 38 -7.63 -12.53 -13.66
CA GLY A 38 -7.18 -13.01 -14.96
C GLY A 38 -5.90 -12.35 -15.47
N LEU A 39 -5.40 -11.33 -14.77
CA LEU A 39 -4.18 -10.64 -15.14
C LEU A 39 -2.94 -11.48 -14.78
N PRO A 40 -1.87 -11.46 -15.61
CA PRO A 40 -0.58 -12.02 -15.23
C PRO A 40 -0.06 -11.44 -13.91
N MET A 41 0.60 -12.25 -13.10
CA MET A 41 1.05 -11.88 -11.76
C MET A 41 1.95 -10.64 -11.78
N GLU A 42 2.82 -10.53 -12.79
CA GLU A 42 3.74 -9.40 -12.94
C GLU A 42 3.00 -8.09 -13.18
N VAL A 43 1.86 -8.14 -13.88
CA VAL A 43 0.99 -6.98 -14.13
C VAL A 43 0.27 -6.59 -12.84
N VAL A 44 -0.27 -7.58 -12.11
CA VAL A 44 -0.92 -7.38 -10.80
C VAL A 44 0.06 -6.69 -9.83
N TRP A 45 1.29 -7.18 -9.74
CA TRP A 45 2.31 -6.61 -8.87
C TRP A 45 2.73 -5.21 -9.28
N LYS A 46 2.84 -4.91 -10.58
CA LYS A 46 3.08 -3.53 -11.05
C LYS A 46 1.94 -2.58 -10.66
N ILE A 47 0.69 -3.02 -10.76
CA ILE A 47 -0.47 -2.22 -10.33
C ILE A 47 -0.42 -1.99 -8.81
N LEU A 48 -0.15 -3.03 -8.03
CA LEU A 48 -0.02 -2.93 -6.57
C LEU A 48 1.14 -2.04 -6.14
N GLY A 49 2.27 -2.06 -6.86
CA GLY A 49 3.40 -1.17 -6.63
C GLY A 49 3.12 0.29 -6.99
N TYR A 50 2.26 0.55 -7.99
CA TYR A 50 1.86 1.90 -8.36
C TYR A 50 0.85 2.51 -7.39
N VAL A 51 -0.06 1.69 -6.83
CA VAL A 51 -1.13 2.16 -5.93
C VAL A 51 -1.20 1.31 -4.65
N PRO A 52 -0.19 1.40 -3.76
CA PRO A 52 -0.13 0.59 -2.55
C PRO A 52 -1.29 0.86 -1.59
N GLN A 53 -1.88 2.07 -1.60
CA GLN A 53 -3.05 2.40 -0.77
C GLN A 53 -4.29 1.61 -1.21
N ALA A 54 -4.43 1.32 -2.51
CA ALA A 54 -5.54 0.54 -3.04
C ALA A 54 -5.37 -0.97 -2.80
N ALA A 55 -4.15 -1.45 -2.56
CA ALA A 55 -3.86 -2.86 -2.29
C ALA A 55 -4.70 -3.40 -1.12
N LEU A 56 -4.96 -2.56 -0.11
CA LEU A 56 -5.80 -2.92 1.03
C LEU A 56 -7.25 -3.14 0.65
N ASN A 57 -7.82 -2.22 -0.14
CA ASN A 57 -9.18 -2.35 -0.63
C ASN A 57 -9.29 -3.55 -1.58
N LEU A 58 -8.27 -3.78 -2.41
CA LEU A 58 -8.18 -4.96 -3.29
C LEU A 58 -8.15 -6.27 -2.51
N ARG A 59 -7.49 -6.30 -1.34
CA ARG A 59 -7.47 -7.46 -0.45
C ARG A 59 -8.87 -7.91 0.00
N LEU A 60 -9.82 -6.98 0.06
CA LEU A 60 -11.21 -7.24 0.46
C LEU A 60 -12.11 -7.68 -0.71
N VAL A 61 -11.65 -7.57 -1.96
CA VAL A 61 -12.48 -7.84 -3.14
C VAL A 61 -12.75 -9.33 -3.32
N SER A 62 -11.71 -10.17 -3.26
CA SER A 62 -11.85 -11.62 -3.41
C SER A 62 -10.71 -12.37 -2.74
N ARG A 63 -10.92 -13.67 -2.45
CA ARG A 63 -9.87 -14.54 -1.86
C ARG A 63 -8.66 -14.68 -2.77
N ALA A 64 -8.86 -14.66 -4.08
CA ALA A 64 -7.77 -14.74 -5.06
C ALA A 64 -6.94 -13.45 -5.05
N VAL A 65 -7.60 -12.28 -5.11
CA VAL A 65 -6.92 -10.99 -5.02
C VAL A 65 -6.18 -10.84 -3.69
N LYS A 66 -6.78 -11.28 -2.58
CA LYS A 66 -6.12 -11.33 -1.27
C LYS A 66 -4.80 -12.10 -1.33
N ARG A 67 -4.77 -13.30 -1.95
CA ARG A 67 -3.54 -14.10 -2.08
C ARG A 67 -2.47 -13.37 -2.88
N HIS A 68 -2.83 -12.70 -3.97
CA HIS A 68 -1.87 -11.93 -4.78
C HIS A 68 -1.31 -10.73 -4.00
N VAL A 69 -2.15 -10.01 -3.27
CA VAL A 69 -1.73 -8.89 -2.41
C VAL A 69 -0.83 -9.38 -1.28
N ASP A 70 -1.17 -10.50 -0.64
CA ASP A 70 -0.38 -11.08 0.45
C ASP A 70 1.00 -11.57 -0.08
N GLN A 71 1.05 -12.22 -1.25
CA GLN A 71 2.30 -12.62 -1.91
C GLN A 71 3.16 -11.41 -2.30
N PHE A 72 2.56 -10.39 -2.90
CA PHE A 72 3.23 -9.13 -3.21
C PHE A 72 3.81 -8.50 -1.94
N ALA A 73 3.02 -8.44 -0.86
CA ALA A 73 3.50 -7.92 0.42
C ALA A 73 4.70 -8.71 0.95
N VAL A 74 4.70 -10.04 0.88
CA VAL A 74 5.84 -10.87 1.34
C VAL A 74 7.09 -10.66 0.48
N GLN A 75 6.95 -10.65 -0.84
CA GLN A 75 8.09 -10.54 -1.76
C GLN A 75 8.73 -9.15 -1.76
N PHE A 76 7.91 -8.10 -1.60
CA PHE A 76 8.35 -6.72 -1.56
C PHE A 76 8.51 -6.20 -0.12
N ALA A 77 8.31 -7.03 0.90
CA ALA A 77 8.69 -6.75 2.29
C ALA A 77 10.20 -6.86 2.52
N SER A 78 11.03 -6.63 1.49
CA SER A 78 12.47 -6.46 1.64
C SER A 78 12.72 -5.27 2.57
N ILE A 79 12.84 -5.59 3.86
CA ILE A 79 13.30 -4.79 4.99
C ILE A 79 12.73 -3.36 4.98
N PRO A 80 11.69 -3.06 5.77
CA PRO A 80 11.30 -1.66 5.98
C PRO A 80 12.53 -0.88 6.44
N THR A 81 13.01 0.01 5.56
CA THR A 81 14.07 0.95 5.87
C THR A 81 13.42 2.04 6.70
N PHE A 82 13.33 1.77 8.01
CA PHE A 82 13.03 2.81 8.97
C PHE A 82 14.23 3.73 9.02
N ASP A 83 14.06 4.96 8.52
CA ASP A 83 15.10 5.98 8.64
C ASP A 83 15.22 6.41 10.10
N LYS A 84 14.08 6.47 10.81
CA LYS A 84 14.01 6.89 12.20
C LYS A 84 12.85 6.24 12.94
N PHE A 85 13.16 5.73 14.13
CA PHE A 85 12.18 5.27 15.12
C PHE A 85 12.30 6.12 16.37
N THR A 86 11.19 6.68 16.85
CA THR A 86 11.17 7.43 18.11
C THR A 86 10.00 6.99 18.97
N LEU A 87 10.28 6.46 20.16
CA LEU A 87 9.30 6.24 21.21
C LEU A 87 9.35 7.43 22.17
N SER A 88 8.21 8.07 22.41
CA SER A 88 8.11 9.18 23.36
C SER A 88 6.84 9.09 24.18
N SER A 89 6.87 9.69 25.36
CA SER A 89 5.70 9.81 26.23
C SER A 89 5.20 11.25 26.22
N TRP A 90 3.89 11.44 26.30
CA TRP A 90 3.28 12.76 26.31
C TRP A 90 2.19 12.90 27.38
N ASN A 91 1.79 14.13 27.69
CA ASN A 91 0.83 14.50 28.75
C ASN A 91 1.13 13.82 30.10
N ASN A 92 2.25 14.18 30.72
CA ASN A 92 2.66 13.68 32.04
C ASN A 92 2.72 12.14 32.16
N GLY A 93 2.91 11.42 31.05
CA GLY A 93 2.99 9.97 31.08
C GLY A 93 1.65 9.25 30.91
N LEU A 94 0.56 9.95 30.61
CA LEU A 94 -0.75 9.33 30.35
C LEU A 94 -0.82 8.67 28.97
N PHE A 95 -0.05 9.16 28.00
CA PHE A 95 -0.05 8.61 26.65
C PHE A 95 1.35 8.21 26.22
N SER A 96 1.40 7.09 25.49
CA SER A 96 2.54 6.70 24.68
C SER A 96 2.33 7.16 23.26
N GLN A 97 3.39 7.60 22.62
CA GLN A 97 3.40 7.72 21.17
C GLN A 97 4.64 7.09 20.53
N VAL A 98 4.43 6.52 19.36
CA VAL A 98 5.54 6.05 18.52
C VAL A 98 5.46 6.69 17.16
N CYS A 99 6.61 7.22 16.76
CA CYS A 99 6.82 7.86 15.48
C CYS A 99 7.74 6.99 14.63
N PHE A 100 7.30 6.68 13.42
CA PHE A 100 8.08 6.03 12.39
C PHE A 100 8.26 6.99 11.23
N ASP A 101 9.50 7.28 10.85
CA ASP A 101 9.82 7.96 9.60
C ASP A 101 10.26 6.91 8.59
N ILE A 102 9.58 6.88 7.44
CA ILE A 102 9.74 5.82 6.46
C ILE A 102 9.85 6.42 5.07
N ALA A 103 10.98 6.19 4.39
CA ALA A 103 11.30 6.79 3.09
C ALA A 103 10.27 6.45 2.00
N HIS A 104 9.64 5.28 2.09
CA HIS A 104 8.60 4.81 1.17
C HIS A 104 7.48 4.22 2.01
N ALA A 105 6.22 4.62 1.82
CA ALA A 105 5.08 4.05 2.55
C ALA A 105 4.95 2.54 2.21
N PRO A 106 5.52 1.64 3.01
CA PRO A 106 5.56 0.24 2.65
C PRO A 106 4.24 -0.38 3.07
N LEU A 107 3.82 -1.42 2.35
CA LEU A 107 2.68 -2.25 2.73
C LEU A 107 2.75 -2.75 4.18
N SER A 108 3.95 -2.78 4.75
CA SER A 108 4.22 -3.15 6.12
C SER A 108 3.64 -2.14 7.15
N VAL A 109 3.60 -0.84 6.85
CA VAL A 109 2.89 0.14 7.70
C VAL A 109 1.38 -0.05 7.64
N LEU A 110 0.87 -0.39 6.46
CA LEU A 110 -0.54 -0.71 6.30
C LEU A 110 -0.88 -1.97 7.08
N ALA A 111 -0.06 -3.02 7.01
CA ALA A 111 -0.22 -4.24 7.81
C ALA A 111 -0.16 -3.94 9.32
N TRP A 112 0.74 -3.06 9.75
CA TRP A 112 0.86 -2.66 11.15
C TRP A 112 -0.35 -1.84 11.61
N LYS A 113 -0.82 -0.90 10.77
CA LYS A 113 -2.07 -0.14 11.01
C LYS A 113 -3.27 -1.07 11.16
N TYR A 114 -3.39 -2.11 10.34
CA TYR A 114 -4.46 -3.11 10.47
C TYR A 114 -4.40 -3.87 11.79
N ARG A 115 -3.22 -4.39 12.16
CA ARG A 115 -3.09 -5.12 13.43
C ARG A 115 -3.31 -4.22 14.64
N ALA A 116 -2.86 -2.97 14.56
CA ALA A 116 -3.17 -1.99 15.58
C ALA A 116 -4.69 -1.77 15.68
N LEU A 117 -5.43 -1.68 14.55
CA LEU A 117 -6.91 -1.52 14.52
C LEU A 117 -7.62 -2.63 15.32
N GLU A 118 -7.10 -3.85 15.27
CA GLU A 118 -7.66 -4.98 16.01
C GLU A 118 -7.38 -4.91 17.52
N SER A 119 -6.38 -4.13 17.96
CA SER A 119 -5.90 -4.15 19.34
C SER A 119 -6.63 -3.22 20.31
N GLY A 120 -7.38 -2.22 19.84
CA GLY A 120 -8.20 -1.34 20.69
C GLY A 120 -8.19 0.14 20.30
N ASN A 121 -8.44 1.02 21.29
CA ASN A 121 -8.54 2.47 21.11
C ASN A 121 -7.15 3.13 21.01
N TYR A 122 -6.68 3.37 19.79
CA TYR A 122 -5.53 4.22 19.51
C TYR A 122 -5.87 5.20 18.40
N THR A 123 -5.08 6.26 18.29
CA THR A 123 -5.14 7.18 17.17
C THR A 123 -3.89 7.03 16.33
N CYS A 124 -4.06 6.86 15.01
CA CYS A 124 -2.97 6.85 14.05
C CYS A 124 -3.11 8.08 13.16
N THR A 125 -2.06 8.88 13.12
CA THR A 125 -1.95 10.05 12.25
C THR A 125 -0.76 9.86 11.32
N SER A 126 -0.92 10.20 10.05
CA SER A 126 0.12 10.09 9.04
C SER A 126 0.38 11.44 8.39
N PHE A 127 1.65 11.79 8.24
CA PHE A 127 2.10 13.04 7.65
C PHE A 127 3.05 12.74 6.48
N HIS A 128 2.91 13.49 5.39
CA HIS A 128 3.87 13.47 4.30
C HIS A 128 4.93 14.52 4.57
N LEU A 129 6.19 14.11 4.76
CA LEU A 129 7.30 15.03 4.95
C LEU A 129 7.78 15.55 3.59
N LYS A 130 8.44 16.72 3.59
CA LYS A 130 8.98 17.33 2.36
C LYS A 130 10.05 16.48 1.68
N SER A 131 10.67 15.55 2.42
CA SER A 131 11.70 14.62 1.93
C SER A 131 11.15 13.44 1.12
N GLY A 132 9.82 13.31 0.96
CA GLY A 132 9.20 12.10 0.41
C GLY A 132 9.01 10.98 1.43
N THR A 133 9.49 11.19 2.65
CA THR A 133 9.32 10.30 3.80
C THR A 133 7.90 10.45 4.38
N PHE A 134 7.31 9.35 4.81
CA PHE A 134 6.06 9.34 5.55
C PHE A 134 6.35 9.23 7.04
N GLN A 135 5.76 10.10 7.83
CA GLN A 135 5.79 10.02 9.28
C GLN A 135 4.46 9.46 9.79
N TYR A 136 4.52 8.36 10.53
CA TYR A 136 3.35 7.79 11.19
C TYR A 136 3.47 7.93 12.70
N ILE A 137 2.47 8.56 13.31
CA ILE A 137 2.39 8.77 14.76
C ILE A 137 1.21 7.97 15.28
N PHE A 138 1.51 7.03 16.16
CA PHE A 138 0.52 6.21 16.85
C PHE A 138 0.47 6.62 18.31
N LYS A 139 -0.72 6.94 18.80
CA LYS A 139 -0.94 7.37 20.19
C LYS A 139 -1.95 6.46 20.86
N TRP A 140 -1.62 5.99 22.06
CA TRP A 140 -2.51 5.16 22.87
C TRP A 140 -2.41 5.55 24.35
N ASP A 141 -3.48 5.25 25.08
CA ASP A 141 -3.59 5.48 26.51
C ASP A 141 -2.71 4.47 27.27
N LYS A 142 -1.88 4.94 28.20
CA LYS A 142 -1.04 4.10 29.06
C LYS A 142 -1.78 3.55 30.26
N THR A 143 -2.94 4.12 30.62
CA THR A 143 -3.78 3.59 31.70
C THR A 143 -4.35 2.22 31.34
N ASP A 144 -4.47 1.92 30.04
CA ASP A 144 -4.72 0.58 29.53
C ASP A 144 -3.41 -0.22 29.44
N SER A 145 -3.05 -0.89 30.54
CA SER A 145 -1.81 -1.67 30.64
C SER A 145 -1.74 -2.82 29.63
N ASP A 146 -2.89 -3.38 29.29
CA ASP A 146 -3.00 -4.50 28.35
C ASP A 146 -2.75 -4.01 26.92
N LEU A 147 -3.40 -2.92 26.52
CA LEU A 147 -3.15 -2.27 25.23
C LEU A 147 -1.69 -1.83 25.12
N HIS A 148 -1.12 -1.25 26.18
CA HIS A 148 0.27 -0.81 26.19
C HIS A 148 1.24 -1.98 25.96
N THR A 149 1.04 -3.07 26.68
CA THR A 149 1.88 -4.29 26.55
C THR A 149 1.71 -4.93 25.18
N LYS A 150 0.48 -5.02 24.67
CA LYS A 150 0.19 -5.51 23.31
C LYS A 150 0.87 -4.67 22.25
N MET A 151 0.79 -3.35 22.33
CA MET A 151 1.42 -2.44 21.36
C MET A 151 2.95 -2.58 21.37
N ILE A 152 3.57 -2.68 22.55
CA ILE A 152 5.02 -2.93 22.66
C ILE A 152 5.40 -4.27 22.04
N SER A 153 4.64 -5.34 22.33
CA SER A 153 4.88 -6.65 21.73
C SER A 153 4.76 -6.60 20.21
N LEU A 154 3.69 -5.97 19.71
CA LEU A 154 3.43 -5.86 18.27
C LEU A 154 4.52 -5.08 17.55
N MET A 155 5.10 -4.05 18.19
CA MET A 155 6.27 -3.33 17.67
C MET A 155 7.51 -4.19 17.68
N ARG A 156 7.77 -4.87 18.80
CA ARG A 156 8.93 -5.77 18.95
C ARG A 156 8.89 -6.86 17.88
N ASP A 157 7.76 -7.53 17.73
CA ASP A 157 7.60 -8.61 16.74
C ASP A 157 7.79 -8.09 15.33
N TYR A 158 7.26 -6.89 15.04
CA TYR A 158 7.43 -6.27 13.74
C TYR A 158 8.89 -5.88 13.45
N MET A 159 9.58 -5.27 14.41
CA MET A 159 10.97 -4.82 14.25
C MET A 159 11.98 -5.97 14.25
N CYS A 160 11.80 -6.94 15.15
CA CYS A 160 12.77 -8.03 15.33
C CYS A 160 12.61 -9.13 14.29
N ASN A 161 11.38 -9.43 13.86
CA ASN A 161 11.18 -10.54 12.93
C ASN A 161 11.23 -10.12 11.47
N GLY A 162 11.22 -8.81 11.13
CA GLY A 162 11.36 -8.24 9.77
C GLY A 162 10.35 -8.70 8.71
N THR A 163 9.56 -9.69 9.09
CA THR A 163 8.75 -10.62 8.33
C THR A 163 8.01 -11.35 9.45
N ILE A 164 6.94 -10.75 9.95
CA ILE A 164 5.94 -11.60 10.59
C ILE A 164 5.54 -12.57 9.49
N ARG A 165 5.85 -13.86 9.65
CA ARG A 165 5.17 -14.94 8.94
C ARG A 165 3.71 -14.51 8.89
N ALA A 166 3.25 -14.06 7.73
CA ALA A 166 1.87 -13.67 7.55
C ALA A 166 1.05 -14.82 8.14
N GLY A 167 0.09 -14.53 9.02
CA GLY A 167 -0.77 -15.52 9.66
C GLY A 167 -1.55 -16.31 8.61
N LEU A 168 -0.85 -17.24 7.97
CA LEU A 168 -1.24 -18.17 6.92
C LEU A 168 -1.39 -19.58 7.51
N ASP A 169 -1.25 -19.73 8.82
CA ASP A 169 -1.78 -20.89 9.54
C ASP A 169 -3.30 -20.71 9.58
N GLY A 170 -3.92 -20.99 8.43
CA GLY A 170 -5.35 -21.07 8.30
C GLY A 170 -5.84 -22.24 9.13
N ASN A 171 -6.66 -21.97 10.14
CA ASN A 171 -7.55 -22.96 10.71
C ASN A 171 -8.76 -22.38 11.48
N ASP A 172 -9.08 -21.11 11.33
CA ASP A 172 -10.34 -20.55 11.81
C ASP A 172 -11.00 -19.73 10.70
N PHE A 173 -11.90 -20.38 9.94
CA PHE A 173 -13.12 -19.86 9.26
C PHE A 173 -13.69 -20.90 8.30
#